data_AF-A0A8R7R5J5-F1
#
_entry.id   AF-A0A8R7R5J5-F1
#
_cell.length_a   1.000
_cell.length_b   1.000
_cell.length_c   1.000
_cell.angle_alpha   90.00
_cell.angle_beta   90.00
_cell.angle_gamma   90.00
#
_symmetry.space_group_name_H-M   'P 1'
#
loop_
_entity.id
_entity.type
_entity.pdbx_description
1 polymer ?
#
loop_
_entity_poly.entity_id
_entity_poly.type
_entity_poly.pdbx_seq_one_letter_code
_entity_poly.pdbx_strand_id
1 'polypeptide(L)'
;MVFACADSRVCPSVTLGLEPGEAFTIRNIAAMVPCYCKNKPSAPSRSRSSVVIGHSRCGGIKALLNVKDSADDTFHFVEDWVRIGYKARKKVKAECSEMAFEEQCGVLEKEAVNVSLQNLSTYPFVKEAVANGTLKLVGGHYDFVSGKFDTWAL
;
A
#
# COMPACT_ATOMS: atom_id res chain seq x y z
N MET A 1 9.89 -3.79 -9.50
CA MET A 1 9.63 -4.09 -8.08
C MET A 1 8.14 -3.95 -7.83
N VAL A 2 7.55 -4.87 -7.07
CA VAL A 2 6.13 -4.89 -6.76
C VAL A 2 5.94 -4.99 -5.25
N PHE A 3 5.17 -4.07 -4.67
CA PHE A 3 4.62 -4.19 -3.33
C PHE A 3 3.19 -4.70 -3.43
N ALA A 4 2.91 -5.81 -2.76
CA ALA A 4 1.58 -6.43 -2.74
C ALA A 4 1.21 -6.87 -1.33
N CYS A 5 -0.07 -7.15 -1.11
CA CYS A 5 -0.52 -7.64 0.18
C CYS A 5 -0.06 -9.10 0.41
N ALA A 6 0.16 -9.45 1.68
CA ALA A 6 0.41 -10.82 2.13
C ALA A 6 -0.83 -11.72 2.03
N ASP A 7 -2.00 -11.16 1.75
CA ASP A 7 -3.25 -11.88 1.52
C ASP A 7 -3.08 -12.98 0.45
N SER A 8 -3.47 -14.20 0.79
CA SER A 8 -3.24 -15.38 -0.06
C SER A 8 -3.98 -15.33 -1.40
N ARG A 9 -5.02 -14.50 -1.53
CA ARG A 9 -5.87 -14.40 -2.73
C ARG A 9 -5.26 -13.54 -3.85
N VAL A 10 -4.22 -12.76 -3.55
CA VAL A 10 -3.69 -11.71 -4.45
C VAL A 10 -2.19 -11.85 -4.67
N CYS A 11 -1.74 -13.07 -4.95
CA CYS A 11 -0.34 -13.30 -5.34
C CYS A 11 -0.02 -12.51 -6.61
N PRO A 12 0.91 -11.52 -6.58
CA PRO A 12 1.14 -10.65 -7.72
C PRO A 12 1.68 -11.42 -8.94
N SER A 13 2.44 -12.51 -8.75
CA SER A 13 2.88 -13.36 -9.86
C SER A 13 1.70 -13.98 -10.61
N VAL A 14 0.64 -14.36 -9.90
CA VAL A 14 -0.57 -14.92 -10.52
C VAL A 14 -1.42 -13.80 -11.11
N THR A 15 -1.70 -12.76 -10.33
CA THR A 15 -2.59 -11.66 -10.74
C THR A 15 -2.06 -10.89 -11.96
N LEU A 16 -0.74 -10.72 -12.07
CA LEU A 16 -0.11 -9.99 -13.17
C LEU A 16 0.54 -10.90 -14.22
N GLY A 17 0.49 -12.24 -14.05
CA GLY A 17 1.13 -13.19 -14.96
C GLY A 17 2.65 -13.02 -15.05
N LEU A 18 3.31 -12.83 -13.90
CA LEU A 18 4.76 -12.59 -13.85
C LEU A 18 5.54 -13.89 -13.78
N GLU A 19 6.55 -14.01 -14.63
CA GLU A 19 7.51 -15.10 -14.66
C GLU A 19 8.63 -14.89 -13.62
N PRO A 20 9.30 -15.98 -13.19
CA PRO A 20 10.46 -15.89 -12.32
C PRO A 20 11.54 -14.95 -12.89
N GLY A 21 11.91 -13.94 -12.11
CA GLY A 21 12.92 -12.94 -12.50
C GLY A 21 12.36 -11.63 -13.06
N GLU A 22 11.07 -11.56 -13.43
CA GLU A 22 10.46 -10.33 -13.95
C GLU A 22 10.22 -9.26 -12.88
N ALA A 23 9.91 -9.70 -11.65
CA ALA A 23 9.62 -8.79 -10.55
C ALA A 23 10.27 -9.20 -9.23
N PHE A 24 11.05 -8.28 -8.66
CA PHE A 24 11.36 -8.32 -7.23
C PHE A 24 10.11 -7.93 -6.43
N THR A 25 9.57 -8.85 -5.65
CA THR A 25 8.28 -8.69 -4.96
C THR A 25 8.47 -8.59 -3.44
N ILE A 26 7.85 -7.58 -2.83
CA ILE A 26 7.70 -7.46 -1.38
C ILE A 26 6.22 -7.67 -1.03
N ARG A 27 5.96 -8.56 -0.07
CA ARG A 27 4.60 -8.84 0.43
C ARG A 27 4.51 -8.56 1.91
N ASN A 28 3.57 -7.71 2.31
CA ASN A 28 3.33 -7.37 3.71
C ASN A 28 1.84 -7.06 3.94
N ILE A 29 1.46 -6.75 5.18
CA ILE A 29 0.06 -6.41 5.51
C ILE A 29 -0.32 -5.11 4.78
N ALA A 30 -1.39 -5.21 3.96
CA ALA A 30 -1.97 -4.11 3.19
C ALA A 30 -1.03 -3.43 2.17
N ALA A 31 0.02 -4.12 1.70
CA ALA A 31 0.97 -3.61 0.71
C ALA A 31 1.61 -2.25 1.09
N MET A 32 1.65 -1.93 2.39
CA MET A 32 2.05 -0.62 2.86
C MET A 32 3.56 -0.41 2.75
N VAL A 33 3.94 0.80 2.36
CA VAL A 33 5.34 1.24 2.37
C VAL A 33 5.53 2.31 3.44
N PRO A 34 6.35 2.09 4.47
CA PRO A 34 6.64 3.11 5.47
C PRO A 34 7.52 4.22 4.89
N CYS A 35 7.42 5.43 5.46
CA CYS A 35 8.36 6.51 5.17
C CYS A 35 9.82 6.08 5.42
N TYR A 36 10.73 6.68 4.66
CA TYR A 36 12.16 6.50 4.90
C TYR A 36 12.55 6.97 6.31
N CYS A 37 13.26 6.11 7.04
CA CYS A 37 13.81 6.41 8.35
C CYS A 37 15.22 5.82 8.42
N LYS A 38 16.25 6.65 8.61
CA LYS A 38 17.66 6.20 8.65
C LYS A 38 17.93 5.14 9.73
N ASN A 39 17.17 5.16 10.81
CA ASN A 39 17.35 4.29 11.98
C ASN A 39 16.54 2.99 11.89
N LYS A 40 15.76 2.79 10.82
CA LYS A 40 15.02 1.54 10.59
C LYS A 40 15.45 0.96 9.24
N PRO A 41 15.93 -0.29 9.19
CA PRO A 41 16.23 -0.92 7.91
C PRO A 41 14.96 -0.91 7.07
N SER A 42 15.07 -0.34 5.87
CA SER A 42 14.00 -0.31 4.89
C SER A 42 14.50 -1.03 3.65
N ALA A 43 13.62 -1.85 3.05
CA ALA A 43 13.97 -2.83 2.03
C ALA A 43 13.88 -2.39 0.55
N PRO A 44 13.82 -1.11 0.15
CA PRO A 44 13.69 -0.83 -1.28
C PRO A 44 15.00 -1.08 -2.03
N SER A 45 14.95 -2.06 -2.91
CA SER A 45 15.97 -2.36 -3.92
C SER A 45 15.90 -1.35 -5.09
N ARG A 46 17.04 -1.08 -5.74
CA ARG A 46 17.12 -0.23 -6.95
C ARG A 46 16.55 -0.97 -8.17
N SER A 47 15.24 -0.88 -8.39
CA SER A 47 14.60 -1.40 -9.62
C SER A 47 14.12 -0.26 -10.53
N ARG A 48 13.87 -0.53 -11.82
CA ARG A 48 13.46 0.48 -12.83
C ARG A 48 11.99 0.92 -12.74
N SER A 49 11.15 0.20 -12.00
CA SER A 49 9.72 0.51 -11.84
C SER A 49 9.25 -0.03 -10.49
N SER A 50 8.57 0.80 -9.70
CA SER A 50 8.03 0.41 -8.40
C SER A 50 6.52 0.52 -8.42
N VAL A 51 5.85 -0.63 -8.34
CA VAL A 51 4.39 -0.73 -8.33
C VAL A 51 3.92 -1.03 -6.91
N VAL A 52 2.86 -0.35 -6.45
CA VAL A 52 2.17 -0.66 -5.18
C VAL A 52 0.74 -1.07 -5.49
N ILE A 53 0.37 -2.29 -5.11
CA ILE A 53 -0.92 -2.90 -5.47
C ILE A 53 -1.76 -3.11 -4.21
N GLY A 54 -2.79 -2.28 -4.06
CA GLY A 54 -3.89 -2.52 -3.14
C GLY A 54 -4.87 -3.56 -3.70
N HIS A 55 -5.82 -4.01 -2.88
CA HIS A 55 -6.83 -4.97 -3.34
C HIS A 55 -8.13 -4.87 -2.56
N SER A 56 -9.22 -5.35 -3.16
CA SER A 56 -10.53 -5.44 -2.54
C SER A 56 -10.54 -6.29 -1.27
N ARG A 57 -11.37 -5.92 -0.29
CA ARG A 57 -11.61 -6.68 0.96
C ARG A 57 -10.32 -6.94 1.73
N CYS A 58 -9.44 -5.93 1.80
CA CYS A 58 -8.16 -6.05 2.48
C CYS A 58 -8.32 -6.05 4.01
N GLY A 59 -7.92 -7.15 4.67
CA GLY A 59 -7.98 -7.28 6.12
C GLY A 59 -7.18 -6.21 6.87
N GLY A 60 -6.01 -5.82 6.37
CA GLY A 60 -5.19 -4.77 6.98
C GLY A 60 -5.82 -3.37 6.85
N ILE A 61 -6.52 -3.09 5.75
CA ILE A 61 -7.25 -1.83 5.58
C ILE A 61 -8.49 -1.79 6.49
N LYS A 62 -9.21 -2.91 6.59
CA LYS A 62 -10.32 -3.06 7.54
C LYS A 62 -9.85 -2.86 8.98
N ALA A 63 -8.69 -3.42 9.35
CA ALA A 63 -8.07 -3.19 10.64
C ALA A 63 -7.73 -1.70 10.83
N LEU A 64 -7.05 -1.06 9.87
CA LEU A 64 -6.73 0.36 9.90
C LEU A 64 -7.95 1.23 10.19
N LEU A 65 -9.04 1.05 9.44
CA LEU A 65 -10.24 1.88 9.61
C LEU A 65 -10.83 1.77 11.02
N ASN A 66 -10.74 0.58 11.63
CA ASN A 66 -11.21 0.25 12.97
C ASN A 66 -10.23 0.58 14.11
N VAL A 67 -8.98 0.95 13.82
CA VAL A 67 -8.01 1.33 14.88
C VAL A 67 -8.62 2.44 15.75
N LYS A 68 -8.61 2.24 17.06
CA LYS A 68 -9.04 3.25 18.04
C LYS A 68 -7.92 4.28 18.23
N ASP A 69 -8.28 5.55 18.27
CA ASP A 69 -7.31 6.64 18.46
C ASP A 69 -6.80 6.74 19.90
N SER A 70 -7.56 6.18 20.85
CA SER A 70 -7.14 5.87 22.21
C SER A 70 -6.88 4.36 22.32
N ALA A 71 -5.61 3.97 22.39
CA ALA A 71 -5.23 2.58 22.67
C ALA A 71 -4.56 2.52 24.04
N ASP A 72 -5.08 1.65 24.90
CA ASP A 72 -4.28 1.06 25.97
C ASP A 72 -3.04 0.41 25.33
N ASP A 73 -1.92 0.44 26.04
CA ASP A 73 -0.57 0.06 25.60
C ASP A 73 -0.38 -1.46 25.35
N THR A 74 -1.44 -2.16 24.92
CA THR A 74 -1.37 -3.55 24.49
C THR A 74 -0.75 -3.63 23.10
N PHE A 75 0.52 -4.02 23.05
CA PHE A 75 1.27 -4.22 21.80
C PHE A 75 0.56 -5.20 20.85
N HIS A 76 -0.11 -4.65 19.83
CA HIS A 76 -0.65 -5.40 18.71
C HIS A 76 0.13 -5.01 17.44
N PHE A 77 1.12 -5.82 17.05
CA PHE A 77 2.00 -5.57 15.88
C PHE A 77 1.24 -5.19 14.59
N VAL A 78 0.04 -5.73 14.40
CA VAL A 78 -0.82 -5.41 13.25
C VAL A 78 -1.30 -3.96 13.31
N GLU A 79 -1.75 -3.49 14.48
CA GLU A 79 -2.22 -2.12 14.66
C GLU A 79 -1.08 -1.14 14.40
N ASP A 80 0.08 -1.36 15.02
CA ASP A 80 1.29 -0.57 14.83
C ASP A 80 1.72 -0.49 13.36
N TRP A 81 1.65 -1.63 12.65
CA TRP A 81 2.00 -1.67 11.24
C TRP A 81 1.03 -0.86 10.38
N VAL A 82 -0.29 -1.08 10.55
CA VAL A 82 -1.27 -0.41 9.70
C VAL A 82 -1.31 1.10 9.95
N ARG A 83 -0.73 1.59 11.06
CA ARG A 83 -0.56 3.03 11.33
C ARG A 83 0.19 3.78 10.22
N ILE A 84 0.96 3.09 9.38
CA ILE A 84 1.56 3.69 8.17
C ILE A 84 0.49 4.38 7.30
N GLY A 85 -0.73 3.84 7.26
CA GLY A 85 -1.86 4.39 6.50
C GLY A 85 -2.69 5.46 7.22
N TYR A 86 -2.29 5.97 8.39
CA TYR A 86 -3.12 6.93 9.17
C TYR A 86 -3.54 8.16 8.38
N LYS A 87 -2.66 8.69 7.53
CA LYS A 87 -2.97 9.84 6.67
C LYS A 87 -4.14 9.53 5.73
N ALA A 88 -4.16 8.34 5.13
CA ALA A 88 -5.25 7.88 4.27
C ALA A 88 -6.54 7.68 5.08
N ARG A 89 -6.46 7.03 6.27
CA ARG A 89 -7.61 6.85 7.16
C ARG A 89 -8.25 8.18 7.56
N LYS A 90 -7.44 9.17 7.95
CA LYS A 90 -7.93 10.49 8.35
C LYS A 90 -8.66 11.18 7.20
N LYS A 91 -8.11 11.10 5.98
CA LYS A 91 -8.74 11.64 4.77
C LYS A 91 -10.10 10.97 4.52
N VAL A 92 -10.15 9.64 4.49
CA VAL A 92 -11.39 8.89 4.24
C VAL A 92 -12.44 9.13 5.33
N LYS A 93 -12.05 9.16 6.60
CA LYS A 93 -13.00 9.48 7.70
C LYS A 93 -13.58 10.89 7.60
N ALA A 94 -12.83 11.84 7.04
CA ALA A 94 -13.30 13.22 6.87
C ALA A 94 -14.16 13.40 5.61
N GLU A 95 -13.80 12.75 4.50
CA GLU A 95 -14.45 12.94 3.19
C GLU A 95 -15.56 11.92 2.91
N CYS A 96 -15.56 10.77 3.59
CA CYS A 96 -16.46 9.64 3.34
C CYS A 96 -17.22 9.20 4.61
N SER A 97 -17.42 10.10 5.60
CA SER A 97 -18.07 9.76 6.89
C SER A 97 -19.46 9.17 6.73
N GLU A 98 -20.21 9.63 5.72
CA GLU A 98 -21.59 9.22 5.44
C GLU A 98 -21.70 7.89 4.66
N MET A 99 -20.58 7.38 4.13
CA MET A 99 -20.56 6.15 3.34
C MET A 99 -20.63 4.93 4.25
N ALA A 100 -21.16 3.82 3.74
CA ALA A 100 -21.16 2.57 4.49
C ALA A 100 -19.73 2.09 4.75
N PHE A 101 -19.53 1.35 5.85
CA PHE A 101 -18.19 0.91 6.29
C PHE A 101 -17.38 0.20 5.20
N GLU A 102 -18.01 -0.69 4.43
CA GLU A 102 -17.32 -1.42 3.36
C GLU A 102 -16.99 -0.52 2.16
N GLU A 103 -17.76 0.53 1.91
CA GLU A 103 -17.46 1.51 0.86
C GLU A 103 -16.29 2.41 1.30
N GLN A 104 -16.24 2.82 2.57
CA GLN A 104 -15.08 3.51 3.14
C GLN A 104 -13.82 2.65 3.05
N CYS A 105 -13.92 1.34 3.29
CA CYS A 105 -12.81 0.41 3.08
C CYS A 105 -12.32 0.44 1.62
N GLY A 106 -13.23 0.40 0.65
CA GLY A 106 -12.87 0.46 -0.78
C GLY A 106 -12.14 1.75 -1.17
N VAL A 107 -12.57 2.90 -0.65
CA VAL A 107 -11.85 4.18 -0.85
C VAL A 107 -10.48 4.14 -0.16
N LEU A 108 -10.44 3.64 1.08
CA LEU A 108 -9.22 3.57 1.89
C LEU A 108 -8.17 2.63 1.30
N GLU A 109 -8.57 1.55 0.63
CA GLU A 109 -7.66 0.64 -0.09
C GLU A 109 -6.87 1.40 -1.17
N LYS A 110 -7.52 2.29 -1.93
CA LYS A 110 -6.87 3.12 -2.95
C LYS A 110 -6.04 4.25 -2.33
N GLU A 111 -6.54 4.91 -1.29
CA GLU A 111 -5.80 5.98 -0.61
C GLU A 111 -4.56 5.48 0.14
N ALA A 112 -4.58 4.25 0.67
CA ALA A 112 -3.41 3.64 1.29
C ALA A 112 -2.29 3.35 0.27
N VAL A 113 -2.65 3.02 -0.97
CA VAL A 113 -1.69 2.93 -2.09
C VAL A 113 -1.08 4.31 -2.35
N ASN A 114 -1.87 5.37 -2.42
CA ASN A 114 -1.38 6.74 -2.62
C ASN A 114 -0.39 7.16 -1.51
N VAL A 115 -0.71 6.88 -0.24
CA VAL A 115 0.21 7.14 0.89
C VAL A 115 1.51 6.36 0.72
N SER A 116 1.45 5.09 0.30
CA SER A 116 2.63 4.27 0.10
C SER A 116 3.51 4.78 -1.06
N LEU A 117 2.91 5.28 -2.14
CA LEU A 117 3.64 5.93 -3.23
C LEU A 117 4.30 7.23 -2.77
N GLN A 118 3.60 8.05 -1.98
CA GLN A 118 4.18 9.25 -1.36
C GLN A 118 5.35 8.89 -0.43
N ASN A 119 5.21 7.82 0.34
CA ASN A 119 6.26 7.33 1.23
C ASN A 119 7.47 6.83 0.44
N LEU A 120 7.29 6.15 -0.70
CA LEU A 120 8.38 5.80 -1.61
C LEU A 120 9.16 7.04 -2.07
N SER A 121 8.49 8.15 -2.35
CA SER A 121 9.16 9.41 -2.72
C SER A 121 9.98 10.07 -1.60
N THR A 122 9.88 9.57 -0.35
CA THR A 122 10.74 10.02 0.76
C THR A 122 12.11 9.33 0.77
N TYR A 123 12.29 8.27 -0.01
CA TYR A 123 13.57 7.55 -0.11
C TYR A 123 14.50 8.29 -1.07
N PRO A 124 15.74 8.65 -0.65
CA PRO A 124 16.63 9.49 -1.47
C PRO A 124 16.86 8.95 -2.90
N PHE A 125 17.17 7.65 -3.04
CA PHE A 125 17.43 7.04 -4.35
C PHE A 125 16.16 6.87 -5.21
N VAL A 126 14.96 6.75 -4.60
CA VAL A 126 13.69 6.75 -5.34
C VAL A 126 13.44 8.14 -5.89
N LYS A 127 13.55 9.15 -5.02
CA LYS A 127 13.35 10.56 -5.39
C LYS A 127 14.26 10.98 -6.53
N GLU A 128 15.55 10.64 -6.45
CA GLU A 128 16.52 10.89 -7.51
C GLU A 128 16.16 10.13 -8.80
N ALA A 129 15.84 8.85 -8.72
CA ALA A 129 15.53 8.05 -9.90
C ALA A 129 14.25 8.52 -10.63
N VAL A 130 13.24 8.99 -9.88
CA VAL A 130 12.02 9.60 -10.43
C VAL A 130 12.33 10.94 -11.08
N ALA A 131 13.11 11.81 -10.42
CA ALA A 131 13.51 13.10 -10.99
C ALA A 131 14.31 12.95 -12.30
N ASN A 132 15.12 11.89 -12.40
CA ASN A 132 15.89 11.56 -13.61
C ASN A 132 15.09 10.80 -14.67
N GLY A 133 13.80 10.52 -14.45
CA GLY A 133 12.95 9.76 -15.38
C GLY A 133 13.31 8.27 -15.52
N THR A 134 14.19 7.76 -14.66
CA THR A 134 14.69 6.36 -14.68
C THR A 134 13.83 5.40 -13.84
N LEU A 135 12.91 5.93 -13.05
CA LEU A 135 11.96 5.19 -12.23
C LEU A 135 10.56 5.80 -12.35
N LYS A 136 9.56 4.93 -12.55
CA LYS A 136 8.14 5.28 -12.48
C LYS A 136 7.51 4.66 -11.23
N LEU A 137 6.68 5.44 -10.56
CA LEU A 137 5.84 4.99 -9.45
C LEU A 137 4.42 4.76 -9.97
N VAL A 138 3.90 3.55 -9.77
CA VAL A 138 2.58 3.16 -10.28
C VAL A 138 1.75 2.60 -9.12
N GLY A 139 0.57 3.17 -8.91
CA GLY A 139 -0.44 2.61 -8.03
C GLY A 139 -1.34 1.64 -8.79
N GLY A 140 -1.77 0.59 -8.11
CA GLY A 140 -2.76 -0.33 -8.63
C GLY A 140 -3.77 -0.75 -7.56
N HIS A 141 -4.96 -1.13 -7.99
CA HIS A 141 -5.97 -1.75 -7.14
C HIS A 141 -6.58 -2.93 -7.87
N TYR A 142 -6.44 -4.14 -7.29
CA TYR A 142 -7.05 -5.35 -7.79
C TYR A 142 -8.33 -5.68 -7.03
N ASP A 143 -9.47 -5.56 -7.68
CA ASP A 143 -10.75 -6.03 -7.16
C ASP A 143 -10.98 -7.48 -7.60
N PHE A 144 -10.67 -8.43 -6.73
CA PHE A 144 -10.90 -9.85 -7.00
C PHE A 144 -12.39 -10.25 -6.89
N VAL A 145 -13.26 -9.37 -6.41
CA VAL A 145 -14.71 -9.62 -6.37
C VAL A 145 -15.30 -9.39 -7.76
N SER A 146 -14.92 -8.28 -8.41
CA SER A 146 -15.37 -7.96 -9.78
C SER A 146 -14.44 -8.45 -10.89
N GLY A 147 -13.21 -8.85 -10.54
CA GLY A 147 -12.16 -9.21 -11.50
C GLY A 147 -11.49 -8.01 -12.18
N LYS A 148 -11.70 -6.79 -11.69
CA LYS A 148 -11.15 -5.56 -12.29
C LYS A 148 -9.79 -5.19 -11.70
N PHE A 149 -8.94 -4.62 -12.54
CA PHE A 149 -7.64 -4.11 -12.14
C PHE A 149 -7.49 -2.66 -12.62
N ASP A 150 -7.40 -1.73 -11.67
CA ASP A 150 -7.19 -0.31 -11.93
C ASP A 150 -5.71 0.04 -11.75
N THR A 151 -5.17 0.93 -12.58
CA THR A 151 -3.80 1.49 -12.41
C THR A 151 -3.79 2.99 -12.58
N TRP A 152 -2.89 3.66 -11.86
CA TRP A 152 -2.64 5.09 -12.00
C TRP A 152 -1.16 5.42 -11.74
N ALA A 153 -0.69 6.53 -12.30
CA ALA A 153 0.61 7.11 -11.96
C ALA A 153 0.44 8.17 -10.86
N LEU A 154 1.50 8.35 -10.05
CA LEU A 154 1.63 9.50 -9.15
C LEU A 154 2.51 10.57 -9.81
#